data_AF-A0A2S7D567-F1
#
_entry.id   AF-A0A2S7D567-F1
#
_cell.length_a   1.000
_cell.length_b   1.000
_cell.length_c   1.000
_cell.angle_alpha   90.00
_cell.angle_beta   90.00
_cell.angle_gamma   90.00
#
_symmetry.space_group_name_H-M   'P 1'
#
loop_
_entity.id
_entity.type
_entity.pdbx_description
1 polymer ?
#
loop_
_entity_poly.entity_id
_entity_poly.type
_entity_poly.pdbx_seq_one_letter_code
_entity_poly.pdbx_strand_id
1 'polypeptide(L)'
;MVANSDAEAQWLWMHGYPTEDELARLETLNLDQLKAESQAGNQAATVIYGKKTAVAGQFYKGIGILRRAAVAGNLYAYYGLSDVYISDTKEKNLVDSVAYLRLAYLLGDAKASAVIASRGLSSIENVVADERAAALYQTFAKNRQPSPRPFE
;
A
#
# COMPACT_ATOMS: atom_id res chain seq x y z
N MET A 1 3.75 10.76 3.45
CA MET A 1 2.49 11.09 4.15
C MET A 1 2.89 11.77 5.42
N VAL A 2 2.62 13.07 5.55
CA VAL A 2 2.94 13.84 6.75
C VAL A 2 1.89 13.57 7.83
N ALA A 3 2.37 13.38 9.07
CA ALA A 3 1.53 13.33 10.25
C ALA A 3 1.18 14.75 10.71
N ASN A 4 -0.07 14.98 11.10
CA ASN A 4 -0.60 16.24 11.60
C ASN A 4 -0.55 16.31 13.14
N SER A 5 -0.36 15.16 13.81
CA SER A 5 -0.21 15.04 15.26
C SER A 5 0.65 13.84 15.66
N ASP A 6 1.02 13.79 16.94
CA ASP A 6 1.71 12.65 17.53
C ASP A 6 0.87 11.36 17.49
N ALA A 7 -0.46 11.48 17.67
CA ALA A 7 -1.37 10.35 17.59
C ALA A 7 -1.40 9.78 16.16
N GLU A 8 -1.45 10.65 15.14
CA GLU A 8 -1.37 10.22 13.75
C GLU A 8 0.01 9.64 13.41
N ALA A 9 1.09 10.19 13.94
CA ALA A 9 2.44 9.68 13.74
C ALA A 9 2.60 8.25 14.33
N GLN A 10 2.09 8.02 15.54
CA GLN A 10 2.07 6.70 16.17
C GLN A 10 1.21 5.71 15.38
N TRP A 11 0.05 6.15 14.90
CA TRP A 11 -0.81 5.35 14.04
C TRP A 11 -0.09 4.95 12.75
N LEU A 12 0.56 5.89 12.08
CA LEU A 12 1.34 5.64 10.86
C LEU A 12 2.44 4.61 11.09
N TRP A 13 3.22 4.78 12.17
CA TRP A 13 4.28 3.85 12.53
C TRP A 13 3.73 2.43 12.81
N MET A 14 2.66 2.31 13.61
CA MET A 14 2.03 1.02 13.93
C MET A 14 1.52 0.28 12.68
N HIS A 15 1.11 1.01 11.66
CA HIS A 15 0.56 0.47 10.41
C HIS A 15 1.59 0.37 9.27
N GLY A 16 2.88 0.53 9.58
CA GLY A 16 4.00 0.28 8.66
C GLY A 16 4.28 1.39 7.66
N TYR A 17 3.74 2.59 7.88
CA TYR A 17 4.07 3.77 7.08
C TYR A 17 5.44 4.32 7.49
N PRO A 18 6.32 4.64 6.53
CA PRO A 18 7.58 5.31 6.82
C PRO A 18 7.35 6.79 7.18
N THR A 19 8.29 7.36 7.93
CA THR A 19 8.48 8.82 7.96
C THR A 19 8.99 9.31 6.61
N GLU A 20 8.99 10.62 6.38
CA GLU A 20 9.48 11.17 5.10
C GLU A 20 10.98 10.92 4.90
N ASP A 21 11.78 11.12 5.95
CA ASP A 21 13.22 10.86 5.93
C ASP A 21 13.53 9.38 5.69
N GLU A 22 12.77 8.48 6.34
CA GLU A 22 12.95 7.04 6.15
C GLU A 22 12.56 6.61 4.74
N LEU A 23 11.45 7.14 4.20
CA LEU A 23 11.06 6.88 2.83
C LEU A 23 12.12 7.36 1.85
N ALA A 24 12.61 8.59 2.02
CA ALA A 24 13.67 9.16 1.18
C ALA A 24 14.93 8.30 1.21
N ARG A 25 15.37 7.87 2.40
CA ARG A 25 16.52 6.97 2.58
C ARG A 25 16.29 5.64 1.88
N LEU A 26 15.17 4.97 2.14
CA LEU A 26 14.86 3.66 1.57
C LEU A 26 14.76 3.69 0.04
N GLU A 27 14.26 4.79 -0.55
CA GLU A 27 14.18 4.93 -2.01
C GLU A 27 15.57 5.00 -2.67
N THR A 28 16.62 5.41 -1.95
CA THR A 28 18.00 5.37 -2.47
C THR A 28 18.64 3.98 -2.49
N LEU A 29 18.08 3.04 -1.72
CA LEU A 29 18.67 1.71 -1.57
C LEU A 29 18.43 0.81 -2.80
N ASN A 30 19.41 -0.06 -3.06
CA ASN A 30 19.29 -1.11 -4.06
C ASN A 30 18.46 -2.30 -3.53
N LEU A 31 18.14 -3.25 -4.42
CA LEU A 31 17.27 -4.39 -4.07
C LEU A 31 17.85 -5.28 -2.97
N ASP A 32 19.16 -5.50 -2.93
CA ASP A 32 19.79 -6.34 -1.91
C ASP A 32 19.77 -5.68 -0.53
N GLN A 33 20.02 -4.37 -0.48
CA GLN A 33 19.91 -3.58 0.75
C GLN A 33 18.46 -3.55 1.27
N LEU A 34 17.48 -3.29 0.39
CA LEU A 34 16.06 -3.31 0.74
C LEU A 34 15.60 -4.68 1.22
N LYS A 35 16.09 -5.75 0.58
CA LYS A 35 15.82 -7.12 1.00
C LYS A 35 16.39 -7.39 2.39
N ALA A 36 17.62 -6.97 2.68
CA ALA A 36 18.24 -7.15 3.98
C ALA A 36 17.45 -6.43 5.09
N GLU A 37 17.03 -5.18 4.86
CA GLU A 37 16.21 -4.44 5.82
C GLU A 37 14.80 -5.03 5.99
N SER A 38 14.18 -5.48 4.89
CA SER A 38 12.91 -6.22 4.96
C SER A 38 13.05 -7.49 5.81
N GLN A 39 14.14 -8.23 5.66
CA GLN A 39 14.44 -9.42 6.46
C GLN A 39 14.75 -9.09 7.93
N ALA A 40 15.27 -7.89 8.21
CA ALA A 40 15.44 -7.38 9.57
C ALA A 40 14.13 -6.88 10.21
N GLY A 41 13.01 -6.92 9.50
CA GLY A 41 11.69 -6.56 10.01
C GLY A 41 11.24 -5.13 9.70
N ASN A 42 11.99 -4.37 8.89
CA ASN A 42 11.55 -3.04 8.47
C ASN A 42 10.32 -3.16 7.53
N GLN A 43 9.16 -2.73 8.03
CA GLN A 43 7.88 -2.81 7.34
C GLN A 43 7.84 -1.94 6.08
N ALA A 44 8.39 -0.73 6.13
CA ALA A 44 8.44 0.17 4.97
C ALA A 44 9.42 -0.35 3.91
N ALA A 45 10.59 -0.84 4.34
CA ALA A 45 11.56 -1.47 3.43
C ALA A 45 10.95 -2.69 2.72
N THR A 46 10.12 -3.47 3.40
CA THR A 46 9.39 -4.60 2.80
C THR A 46 8.46 -4.15 1.67
N VAL A 47 7.77 -3.02 1.84
CA VAL A 47 6.89 -2.46 0.79
C VAL A 47 7.71 -1.96 -0.39
N ILE A 48 8.77 -1.20 -0.15
CA ILE A 48 9.62 -0.65 -1.23
C ILE A 48 10.37 -1.77 -1.97
N TYR A 49 10.87 -2.77 -1.25
CA TYR A 49 11.45 -3.98 -1.83
C TYR A 49 10.44 -4.70 -2.76
N GLY A 50 9.20 -4.89 -2.29
CA GLY A 50 8.13 -5.50 -3.08
C GLY A 50 7.80 -4.71 -4.35
N LYS A 51 7.68 -3.38 -4.23
CA LYS A 51 7.45 -2.46 -5.37
C LYS A 51 8.56 -2.57 -6.41
N LYS A 52 9.82 -2.34 -6.00
CA LYS A 52 10.97 -2.36 -6.91
C LYS A 52 11.16 -3.75 -7.53
N THR A 53 10.91 -4.83 -6.78
CA THR A 53 10.94 -6.20 -7.32
C THR A 53 9.90 -6.39 -8.43
N ALA A 54 8.66 -5.92 -8.22
CA ALA A 54 7.61 -6.05 -9.23
C ALA A 54 7.95 -5.29 -10.51
N VAL A 55 8.37 -4.03 -10.38
CA VAL A 55 8.70 -3.14 -11.51
C VAL A 55 9.96 -3.59 -12.26
N ALA A 56 10.91 -4.25 -11.59
CA ALA A 56 12.09 -4.84 -12.21
C ALA A 56 11.81 -6.15 -13.00
N GLY A 57 10.57 -6.38 -13.42
CA GLY A 57 10.15 -7.54 -14.23
C GLY A 57 9.80 -8.80 -13.44
N GLN A 58 9.89 -8.78 -12.11
CA GLN A 58 9.47 -9.89 -11.23
C GLN A 58 8.09 -9.62 -10.61
N PHE A 59 7.12 -9.23 -11.45
CA PHE A 59 5.79 -8.74 -11.04
C PHE A 59 5.14 -9.59 -9.95
N TYR A 60 4.90 -10.88 -10.22
CA TYR A 60 4.22 -11.77 -9.27
C TYR A 60 4.98 -11.98 -7.96
N LYS A 61 6.31 -11.93 -8.00
CA LYS A 61 7.14 -12.02 -6.79
C LYS A 61 6.98 -10.77 -5.93
N GLY A 62 7.03 -9.58 -6.56
CA GLY A 62 6.81 -8.31 -5.87
C GLY A 62 5.39 -8.20 -5.28
N ILE A 63 4.37 -8.55 -6.06
CA ILE A 63 2.98 -8.65 -5.57
C ILE A 63 2.88 -9.65 -4.40
N GLY A 64 3.54 -10.80 -4.47
CA GLY A 64 3.55 -11.78 -3.38
C GLY A 64 4.14 -11.23 -2.08
N ILE A 65 5.20 -10.43 -2.15
CA ILE A 65 5.80 -9.73 -1.00
C ILE A 65 4.79 -8.76 -0.40
N LEU A 66 4.22 -7.89 -1.24
CA LEU A 66 3.28 -6.86 -0.81
C LEU A 66 2.00 -7.44 -0.20
N ARG A 67 1.44 -8.49 -0.82
CA ARG A 67 0.25 -9.18 -0.29
C ARG A 67 0.50 -9.80 1.07
N ARG A 68 1.67 -10.42 1.29
CA ARG A 68 2.02 -10.96 2.61
C ARG A 68 2.17 -9.85 3.64
N ALA A 69 2.78 -8.72 3.29
CA ALA A 69 2.87 -7.56 4.18
C ALA A 69 1.47 -7.03 4.55
N ALA A 70 0.57 -6.90 3.56
CA ALA A 70 -0.81 -6.49 3.79
C ALA A 70 -1.54 -7.47 4.73
N VAL A 71 -1.43 -8.79 4.49
CA VAL A 71 -1.99 -9.83 5.37
C VAL A 71 -1.36 -9.79 6.78
N ALA A 72 -0.11 -9.33 6.93
CA ALA A 72 0.54 -9.19 8.23
C ALA A 72 0.13 -7.92 9.01
N GLY A 73 -0.59 -6.99 8.38
CA GLY A 73 -1.14 -5.80 9.05
C GLY A 73 -0.52 -4.47 8.61
N ASN A 74 0.41 -4.52 7.67
CA ASN A 74 1.00 -3.33 7.10
C ASN A 74 0.00 -2.66 6.13
N LEU A 75 -0.67 -1.59 6.56
CA LEU A 75 -1.59 -0.85 5.70
C LEU A 75 -0.87 -0.13 4.56
N TYR A 76 0.38 0.29 4.78
CA TYR A 76 1.21 0.90 3.72
C TYR A 76 1.44 -0.04 2.53
N ALA A 77 1.37 -1.36 2.72
CA ALA A 77 1.47 -2.33 1.63
C ALA A 77 0.36 -2.18 0.58
N TYR A 78 -0.82 -1.67 0.93
CA TYR A 78 -1.89 -1.38 -0.03
C TYR A 78 -1.53 -0.24 -0.99
N TYR A 79 -0.79 0.77 -0.51
CA TYR A 79 -0.23 1.80 -1.38
C TYR A 79 0.84 1.20 -2.31
N GLY A 80 1.69 0.32 -1.79
CA GLY A 80 2.66 -0.39 -2.63
C GLY A 80 2.00 -1.23 -3.73
N LEU A 81 0.91 -1.93 -3.42
CA LEU A 81 0.12 -2.65 -4.42
C LEU A 81 -0.47 -1.69 -5.45
N SER A 82 -1.08 -0.58 -4.99
CA SER A 82 -1.62 0.46 -5.87
C SER A 82 -0.58 1.03 -6.84
N ASP A 83 0.61 1.33 -6.34
CA ASP A 83 1.71 1.92 -7.11
C ASP A 83 2.26 0.95 -8.17
N VAL A 84 2.36 -0.34 -7.84
CA VAL A 84 2.77 -1.36 -8.81
C VAL A 84 1.77 -1.45 -9.97
N TYR A 85 0.47 -1.41 -9.70
CA TYR A 85 -0.56 -1.51 -10.74
C TYR A 85 -0.75 -0.25 -11.60
N ILE A 86 -0.18 0.90 -11.23
CA ILE A 86 -0.15 2.10 -12.10
C ILE A 86 1.18 2.30 -12.81
N SER A 87 2.19 1.51 -12.42
CA SER A 87 3.52 1.59 -13.02
C SER A 87 3.43 1.26 -14.51
N ASP A 88 4.37 1.79 -15.29
CA ASP A 88 4.40 1.58 -16.74
C ASP A 88 4.96 0.19 -17.09
N THR A 89 4.17 -0.83 -16.76
CA THR A 89 4.43 -2.25 -17.08
C THR A 89 3.25 -2.82 -17.85
N LYS A 90 3.41 -4.01 -18.42
CA LYS A 90 2.33 -4.71 -19.13
C LYS A 90 1.15 -5.10 -18.23
N GLU A 91 1.36 -5.10 -16.91
CA GLU A 91 0.36 -5.42 -15.89
C GLU A 91 -0.36 -4.19 -15.33
N LYS A 92 -0.13 -3.00 -15.92
CA LYS A 92 -0.83 -1.78 -15.53
C LYS A 92 -2.34 -1.98 -15.54
N ASN A 93 -2.98 -1.73 -14.39
CA ASN A 93 -4.41 -1.87 -14.18
C ASN A 93 -4.90 -0.85 -13.15
N LEU A 94 -5.59 0.18 -13.64
CA LEU A 94 -6.09 1.27 -12.82
C LEU A 94 -7.17 0.83 -11.81
N VAL A 95 -7.99 -0.16 -12.19
CA VAL A 95 -9.04 -0.74 -11.33
C VAL A 95 -8.41 -1.46 -10.14
N ASP A 96 -7.42 -2.34 -10.38
CA ASP A 96 -6.72 -3.04 -9.30
C ASP A 96 -5.99 -2.04 -8.39
N SER A 97 -5.40 -0.99 -8.97
CA SER A 97 -4.74 0.06 -8.20
C SER A 97 -5.67 0.74 -7.19
N VAL A 98 -6.85 1.19 -7.64
CA VAL A 98 -7.83 1.82 -6.76
C VAL A 98 -8.44 0.84 -5.77
N ALA A 99 -8.67 -0.42 -6.18
CA ALA A 99 -9.23 -1.42 -5.29
C ALA A 99 -8.37 -1.62 -4.03
N TYR A 100 -7.04 -1.63 -4.15
CA TYR A 100 -6.17 -1.69 -2.97
C TYR A 100 -6.20 -0.42 -2.11
N LEU A 101 -6.28 0.77 -2.71
CA LEU A 101 -6.45 2.01 -1.94
C LEU A 101 -7.79 2.03 -1.19
N ARG A 102 -8.85 1.47 -1.76
CA ARG A 102 -10.14 1.30 -1.07
C ARG A 102 -10.03 0.36 0.11
N LEU A 103 -9.20 -0.68 0.05
CA LEU A 103 -8.91 -1.51 1.23
C LEU A 103 -8.21 -0.69 2.32
N ALA A 104 -7.23 0.14 1.98
CA ALA A 104 -6.58 1.03 2.96
C ALA A 104 -7.60 1.97 3.62
N TYR A 105 -8.48 2.58 2.81
CA TYR A 105 -9.58 3.42 3.27
C TYR A 105 -10.51 2.68 4.23
N LEU A 106 -11.03 1.52 3.83
CA LEU A 106 -11.96 0.70 4.64
C LEU A 106 -11.32 0.20 5.95
N LEU A 107 -10.00 0.02 5.97
CA LEU A 107 -9.26 -0.42 7.15
C LEU A 107 -8.84 0.73 8.07
N GLY A 108 -9.10 1.97 7.69
CA GLY A 108 -8.99 3.14 8.57
C GLY A 108 -8.14 4.29 8.04
N ASP A 109 -7.44 4.15 6.91
CA ASP A 109 -6.69 5.26 6.33
C ASP A 109 -7.59 6.20 5.50
N ALA A 110 -8.26 7.12 6.17
CA ALA A 110 -9.13 8.10 5.51
C ALA A 110 -8.40 8.93 4.43
N LYS A 111 -7.09 9.16 4.56
CA LYS A 111 -6.29 9.93 3.56
C LYS A 111 -6.10 9.17 2.24
N ALA A 112 -6.40 7.87 2.19
CA ALA A 112 -6.42 7.11 0.93
C ALA A 112 -7.47 7.66 -0.06
N SER A 113 -8.54 8.29 0.43
CA SER A 113 -9.58 8.91 -0.41
C SER A 113 -9.03 9.96 -1.39
N ALA A 114 -8.08 10.79 -0.94
CA ALA A 114 -7.44 11.79 -1.80
C ALA A 114 -6.61 11.13 -2.92
N VAL A 115 -5.93 10.02 -2.61
CA VAL A 115 -5.16 9.28 -3.60
C VAL A 115 -6.09 8.57 -4.59
N ILE A 116 -7.21 7.99 -4.13
CA ILE A 116 -8.24 7.42 -5.01
C ILE A 116 -8.76 8.48 -5.99
N ALA A 117 -9.11 9.67 -5.50
CA ALA A 117 -9.60 10.77 -6.34
C ALA A 117 -8.58 11.17 -7.42
N SER A 118 -7.29 11.18 -7.07
CA SER A 118 -6.21 11.50 -8.02
C SER A 118 -6.03 10.49 -9.16
N ARG A 119 -6.60 9.27 -9.04
CA ARG A 119 -6.49 8.23 -10.08
C ARG A 119 -7.38 8.48 -11.30
N GLY A 120 -8.37 9.37 -11.20
CA GLY A 120 -9.16 9.84 -12.35
C GLY A 120 -10.00 8.77 -13.04
N LEU A 121 -10.57 7.82 -12.28
CA LEU A 121 -11.43 6.75 -12.82
C LEU A 121 -12.73 7.34 -13.37
N SER A 122 -13.20 6.80 -14.48
CA SER A 122 -14.57 6.97 -14.95
C SER A 122 -15.59 6.36 -13.98
N SER A 123 -16.87 6.71 -14.12
CA SER A 123 -17.93 6.15 -13.28
C SER A 123 -18.01 4.61 -13.37
N ILE A 124 -17.78 4.04 -14.56
CA ILE A 124 -17.79 2.59 -14.76
C ILE A 124 -16.60 1.95 -14.05
N GLU A 125 -15.39 2.49 -14.22
CA GLU A 125 -14.20 1.97 -13.54
C GLU A 125 -14.33 2.07 -12.01
N ASN A 126 -14.99 3.12 -11.50
CA ASN A 126 -15.26 3.24 -10.07
C ASN A 126 -16.11 2.06 -9.56
N VAL A 127 -17.19 1.69 -10.26
CA VAL A 127 -18.04 0.54 -9.90
C VAL A 127 -17.24 -0.75 -9.92
N VAL A 128 -16.47 -1.00 -10.99
CA VAL A 128 -15.67 -2.23 -11.11
C VAL A 128 -14.60 -2.29 -10.01
N ALA A 129 -13.97 -1.17 -9.67
CA ALA A 129 -13.01 -1.12 -8.58
C ALA A 129 -13.67 -1.36 -7.20
N ASP A 130 -14.97 -1.08 -7.03
CA ASP A 130 -15.70 -1.31 -5.77
C ASP A 130 -16.01 -2.79 -5.61
N GLU A 131 -16.48 -3.44 -6.68
CA GLU A 131 -16.64 -4.89 -6.73
C GLU A 131 -15.32 -5.61 -6.47
N ARG A 132 -14.24 -5.10 -7.08
CA ARG A 132 -12.89 -5.64 -6.87
C ARG A 132 -12.42 -5.45 -5.43
N ALA A 133 -12.62 -4.28 -4.84
CA ALA A 133 -12.29 -4.01 -3.44
C ALA A 133 -13.10 -4.93 -2.50
N ALA A 134 -14.38 -5.15 -2.76
CA ALA A 134 -15.21 -6.05 -1.97
C ALA A 134 -14.68 -7.50 -2.00
N ALA A 135 -14.27 -8.00 -3.17
CA ALA A 135 -13.67 -9.32 -3.29
C ALA A 135 -12.32 -9.42 -2.55
N LEU A 136 -11.47 -8.40 -2.67
CA LEU A 136 -10.20 -8.32 -1.94
C LEU A 136 -10.43 -8.25 -0.42
N TYR A 137 -11.42 -7.48 0.04
CA TYR A 137 -11.75 -7.36 1.46
C TYR A 137 -12.04 -8.72 2.11
N GLN A 138 -12.78 -9.59 1.41
CA GLN A 138 -13.05 -10.96 1.90
C GLN A 138 -11.76 -11.79 2.09
N THR A 139 -10.71 -11.50 1.34
CA THR A 139 -9.42 -12.21 1.40
C THR A 139 -8.48 -11.64 2.45
N PHE A 140 -8.41 -10.31 2.55
CA PHE A 140 -7.36 -9.62 3.32
C PHE A 140 -7.83 -9.06 4.66
N ALA A 141 -9.13 -8.76 4.79
CA ALA A 141 -9.64 -7.87 5.82
C ALA A 141 -10.85 -8.41 6.57
N LYS A 142 -11.46 -9.52 6.14
CA LYS A 142 -12.73 -10.05 6.66
C LYS A 142 -12.81 -10.12 8.19
N ASN A 143 -11.70 -10.47 8.85
CA ASN A 143 -11.64 -10.64 10.31
C ASN A 143 -10.87 -9.52 11.02
N ARG A 144 -10.48 -8.46 10.30
CA ARG A 144 -9.80 -7.31 10.90
C ARG A 144 -10.80 -6.25 11.31
N GLN A 145 -10.66 -5.79 12.54
CA GLN A 145 -11.29 -4.56 12.96
C GLN A 145 -10.57 -3.39 12.28
N PRO A 146 -11.29 -2.49 11.58
CA PRO A 146 -10.71 -1.24 11.12
C PRO A 146 -10.04 -0.50 12.29
N SER A 147 -8.91 0.14 12.01
CA SER A 147 -8.19 0.97 12.98
C SER A 147 -8.20 2.39 12.42
N PRO A 148 -9.20 3.22 12.73
CA PRO A 148 -9.33 4.55 12.15
C PRO A 148 -8.09 5.40 12.42
N ARG A 149 -7.60 6.05 11.36
CA ARG A 149 -6.53 7.04 11.44
C ARG A 149 -7.03 8.27 12.21
N PRO A 150 -6.32 8.74 13.25
CA PRO A 150 -6.70 9.94 13.99
C PRO A 150 -6.83 11.17 13.09
N PHE A 151 -7.82 12.02 13.37
CA PHE A 151 -8.10 13.25 12.61
C PHE A 151 -7.35 14.47 13.14
N GLU A 152 -6.99 14.44 14.43
CA GLU A 152 -6.29 15.51 15.16
C GLU A 152 -4.82 15.56 14.78
#